data_AF-A0A6C0F8D0-F1
#
_entry.id   AF-A0A6C0F8D0-F1
#
_cell.length_a   1.000
_cell.length_b   1.000
_cell.length_c   1.000
_cell.angle_alpha   90.00
_cell.angle_beta   90.00
_cell.angle_gamma   90.00
#
_symmetry.space_group_name_H-M   'P 1'
#
loop_
_entity.id
_entity.type
_entity.pdbx_description
1 polymer ?
#
loop_
_entity_poly.entity_id
_entity_poly.type
_entity_poly.pdbx_seq_one_letter_code
_entity_poly.pdbx_strand_id
1 'polypeptide(L)'
;MNHIKLNKSNVQFINKFKKDFLNAEKKWKKKYTISCQDFENEQIYNIPNIEQYDSTIIDSLQCFSKKHFTFTFSTPKRKINIFFISPIEKPEKELLFCLKQMFIWFNGIDSYTTSECSKILDIYISFTPSLKLLPKQKYDVIGRKNANTAFTFSCNERNIIHVFREEEWFKVLIHETFHNLDLDFSKYDHGFSDKYIQSFFPNRKNIKFYESYCEIWALLFHSLFYSMHHDKSLNFILNRELEFSLFQCSKILDHFDIKYNYLFSNNHKALVSMENYKENTPILSYYIFKTIFLYNINDFLEWCYKENDKSIRFSKLPIHYVDIYQKISNLIIFLNDHYKNTAFLKTIKEHEKQFQKEKKSIQLNDIFYFKTLRMTYYDLTKH
;
A
#
# COMPACT_ATOMS: atom_id res chain seq x y z
N MET A 1 12.76 15.40 -11.46
CA MET A 1 13.95 14.87 -12.17
C MET A 1 13.66 13.42 -12.56
N ASN A 2 14.27 12.83 -13.60
CA ASN A 2 14.13 11.38 -13.82
C ASN A 2 15.18 10.63 -12.98
N HIS A 3 14.86 10.39 -11.70
CA HIS A 3 15.72 9.68 -10.75
C HIS A 3 15.72 8.16 -10.98
N ILE A 4 14.54 7.56 -11.15
CA ILE A 4 14.39 6.11 -11.31
C ILE A 4 14.62 5.71 -12.76
N LYS A 5 15.63 4.85 -12.97
CA LYS A 5 15.82 4.06 -14.17
C LYS A 5 16.13 2.63 -13.75
N LEU A 6 15.16 1.74 -13.91
CA LEU A 6 15.36 0.33 -13.59
C LEU A 6 16.49 -0.26 -14.45
N ASN A 7 17.42 -0.96 -13.81
CA ASN A 7 18.48 -1.67 -14.52
C ASN A 7 17.94 -2.91 -15.25
N LYS A 8 18.78 -3.51 -16.10
CA LYS A 8 18.36 -4.60 -16.99
C LYS A 8 17.84 -5.82 -16.23
N SER A 9 18.51 -6.22 -15.14
CA SER A 9 18.11 -7.34 -14.29
C SER A 9 16.76 -7.09 -13.62
N ASN A 10 16.55 -5.89 -13.08
CA ASN A 10 15.29 -5.53 -12.44
C ASN A 10 14.14 -5.43 -13.45
N VAL A 11 14.38 -4.90 -14.65
CA VAL A 11 13.39 -4.93 -15.74
C VAL A 11 13.02 -6.38 -16.10
N GLN A 12 13.99 -7.29 -16.19
CA GLN A 12 13.72 -8.70 -16.45
C GLN A 12 12.91 -9.35 -15.33
N PHE A 13 13.26 -9.06 -14.07
CA PHE A 13 12.54 -9.57 -12.91
C PHE A 13 11.07 -9.10 -12.91
N ILE A 14 10.83 -7.81 -13.11
CA ILE A 14 9.47 -7.26 -13.16
C ILE A 14 8.67 -7.77 -14.37
N ASN A 15 9.32 -7.94 -15.52
CA ASN A 15 8.68 -8.46 -16.74
C ASN A 15 8.16 -9.89 -16.58
N LYS A 16 8.70 -10.67 -15.64
CA LYS A 16 8.15 -11.99 -15.29
C LYS A 16 6.70 -11.87 -14.81
N PHE A 17 6.43 -10.96 -13.86
CA PHE A 17 5.06 -10.72 -13.38
C PHE A 17 4.17 -10.13 -14.46
N LYS A 18 4.69 -9.19 -15.26
CA LYS A 18 3.93 -8.64 -16.41
C LYS A 18 3.45 -9.74 -17.35
N LYS A 19 4.31 -10.72 -17.66
CA LYS A 19 3.95 -11.87 -18.50
C LYS A 19 2.87 -12.73 -17.84
N ASP A 20 2.99 -12.98 -16.54
CA ASP A 20 1.99 -13.77 -15.79
C ASP A 20 0.63 -13.06 -15.74
N PHE A 21 0.60 -11.75 -15.54
CA PHE A 21 -0.64 -10.95 -15.60
C PHE A 21 -1.26 -10.94 -17.00
N LEU A 22 -0.46 -10.76 -18.06
CA LEU A 22 -0.96 -10.84 -19.45
C LEU A 22 -1.50 -12.23 -19.79
N ASN A 23 -0.88 -13.29 -19.26
CA ASN A 23 -1.37 -14.65 -19.43
C ASN A 23 -2.67 -14.89 -18.64
N ALA A 24 -2.80 -14.33 -17.44
CA ALA A 24 -4.03 -14.35 -16.67
C ALA A 24 -5.15 -13.60 -17.39
N GLU A 25 -4.85 -12.42 -17.97
CA GLU A 25 -5.80 -11.64 -18.75
C GLU A 25 -6.37 -12.43 -19.95
N LYS A 26 -5.54 -13.18 -20.67
CA LYS A 26 -6.01 -14.07 -21.77
C LYS A 26 -7.00 -15.15 -21.30
N LYS A 27 -6.98 -15.53 -20.03
CA LYS A 27 -7.91 -16.50 -19.44
C LYS A 27 -9.24 -15.86 -19.03
N TRP A 28 -9.34 -14.52 -19.01
CA TRP A 28 -10.57 -13.80 -18.70
C TRP A 28 -11.63 -14.04 -19.79
N LYS A 29 -12.50 -15.04 -19.57
CA LYS A 29 -13.58 -15.42 -20.51
C LYS A 29 -14.98 -15.13 -19.97
N LYS A 30 -15.13 -14.09 -19.12
CA LYS A 30 -16.37 -13.82 -18.36
C LYS A 30 -16.91 -15.06 -17.61
N LYS A 31 -16.00 -15.89 -17.05
CA LYS A 31 -16.37 -17.06 -16.23
C LYS A 31 -16.60 -16.67 -14.76
N TYR A 32 -17.49 -15.72 -14.53
CA TYR A 32 -17.94 -15.35 -13.19
C TYR A 32 -19.45 -15.45 -13.15
N THR A 33 -19.99 -15.82 -11.99
CA THR A 33 -21.40 -15.62 -11.68
C THR A 33 -21.57 -14.20 -11.16
N ILE A 34 -22.59 -13.49 -11.65
CA ILE A 34 -22.99 -12.19 -11.10
C ILE A 34 -24.38 -12.35 -10.52
N SER A 35 -24.55 -11.96 -9.26
CA SER A 35 -25.85 -11.62 -8.70
C SER A 35 -25.82 -10.15 -8.31
N CYS A 36 -26.93 -9.46 -8.57
CA CYS A 36 -27.13 -8.06 -8.19
C CYS A 36 -28.42 -8.00 -7.37
N GLN A 37 -28.34 -7.34 -6.22
CA GLN A 37 -29.45 -7.13 -5.30
C GLN A 37 -29.39 -5.70 -4.78
N ASP A 38 -30.56 -5.13 -4.49
CA ASP A 38 -30.60 -3.89 -3.73
C ASP A 38 -30.00 -4.11 -2.33
N PHE A 39 -29.36 -3.09 -1.79
CA PHE A 39 -28.66 -3.19 -0.50
C PHE A 39 -29.09 -2.06 0.43
N GLU A 40 -29.98 -2.39 1.36
CA GLU A 40 -30.59 -1.48 2.32
C GLU A 40 -29.61 -1.12 3.46
N ASN A 41 -29.88 -0.02 4.17
CA ASN A 41 -28.99 0.49 5.21
C ASN A 41 -28.88 -0.48 6.39
N GLU A 42 -29.95 -1.16 6.72
CA GLU A 42 -30.05 -2.17 7.78
C GLU A 42 -29.09 -3.34 7.50
N GLN A 43 -28.83 -3.64 6.22
CA GLN A 43 -27.94 -4.73 5.81
C GLN A 43 -26.46 -4.39 5.97
N ILE A 44 -26.09 -3.12 6.18
CA ILE A 44 -24.68 -2.72 6.45
C ILE A 44 -24.14 -3.48 7.66
N TYR A 45 -24.95 -3.66 8.70
CA TYR A 45 -24.55 -4.34 9.93
C TYR A 45 -24.41 -5.86 9.78
N ASN A 46 -24.82 -6.42 8.63
CA ASN A 46 -24.60 -7.82 8.29
C ASN A 46 -23.25 -8.06 7.59
N ILE A 47 -22.51 -6.99 7.24
CA ILE A 47 -21.16 -7.13 6.71
C ILE A 47 -20.28 -7.76 7.80
N PRO A 48 -19.56 -8.87 7.54
CA PRO A 48 -18.67 -9.45 8.52
C PRO A 48 -17.64 -8.45 9.00
N ASN A 49 -17.28 -8.49 10.28
CA ASN A 49 -16.27 -7.62 10.87
C ASN A 49 -16.53 -6.10 10.74
N ILE A 50 -17.79 -5.69 10.58
CA ILE A 50 -18.19 -4.28 10.49
C ILE A 50 -17.81 -3.47 11.73
N GLU A 51 -17.63 -4.11 12.89
CA GLU A 51 -17.16 -3.48 14.13
C GLU A 51 -15.75 -2.88 14.03
N GLN A 52 -14.96 -3.27 13.02
CA GLN A 52 -13.62 -2.72 12.79
C GLN A 52 -13.63 -1.44 11.95
N TYR A 53 -14.76 -1.09 11.35
CA TYR A 53 -14.90 0.11 10.54
C TYR A 53 -14.95 1.35 11.44
N ASP A 54 -14.30 2.43 11.00
CA ASP A 54 -14.47 3.73 11.63
C ASP A 54 -15.89 4.25 11.41
N SER A 55 -16.48 4.91 12.42
CA SER A 55 -17.85 5.43 12.34
C SER A 55 -18.07 6.30 11.11
N THR A 56 -17.08 7.10 10.70
CA THR A 56 -17.20 7.95 9.51
C THR A 56 -17.38 7.17 8.21
N ILE A 57 -16.89 5.92 8.15
CA ILE A 57 -17.07 5.04 7.00
C ILE A 57 -18.46 4.40 7.03
N ILE A 58 -18.95 4.05 8.22
CA ILE A 58 -20.34 3.58 8.40
C ILE A 58 -21.33 4.68 8.01
N ASP A 59 -21.12 5.90 8.49
CA ASP A 59 -21.92 7.08 8.11
C ASP A 59 -21.88 7.27 6.58
N SER A 60 -20.68 7.20 5.99
CA SER A 60 -20.53 7.31 4.54
C SER A 60 -21.29 6.22 3.79
N LEU A 61 -21.32 4.98 4.28
CA LEU A 61 -22.10 3.90 3.68
C LEU A 61 -23.60 4.17 3.75
N GLN A 62 -24.10 4.77 4.83
CA GLN A 62 -25.53 5.09 5.00
C GLN A 62 -26.00 6.24 4.12
N CYS A 63 -25.09 7.13 3.71
CA CYS A 63 -25.40 8.36 2.99
C CYS A 63 -25.67 8.21 1.47
N PHE A 64 -25.48 7.03 0.87
CA PHE A 64 -25.75 6.83 -0.56
C PHE A 64 -26.55 5.56 -0.85
N SER A 65 -27.37 5.65 -1.91
CA SER A 65 -28.11 4.52 -2.46
C SER A 65 -27.16 3.53 -3.11
N LYS A 66 -27.29 2.25 -2.78
CA LYS A 66 -26.28 1.24 -3.10
C LYS A 66 -26.88 -0.10 -3.50
N LYS A 67 -26.10 -0.84 -4.28
CA LYS A 67 -26.37 -2.21 -4.68
C LYS A 67 -25.26 -3.13 -4.23
N HIS A 68 -25.63 -4.38 -3.99
CA HIS A 68 -24.73 -5.45 -3.64
C HIS A 68 -24.55 -6.38 -4.84
N PHE A 69 -23.29 -6.56 -5.25
CA PHE A 69 -22.93 -7.49 -6.30
C PHE A 69 -22.04 -8.59 -5.75
N THR A 70 -22.39 -9.84 -6.03
CA THR A 70 -21.57 -11.00 -5.65
C THR A 70 -20.94 -11.63 -6.88
N PHE A 71 -19.64 -11.90 -6.78
CA PHE A 71 -18.87 -12.61 -7.79
C PHE A 71 -18.07 -13.74 -7.15
N THR A 72 -17.83 -14.79 -7.92
CA THR A 72 -16.97 -15.89 -7.50
C THR A 72 -16.10 -16.37 -8.65
N PHE A 73 -14.82 -16.59 -8.37
CA PHE A 73 -13.92 -17.33 -9.24
C PHE A 73 -12.87 -18.10 -8.42
N SER A 74 -12.11 -18.95 -9.09
CA SER A 74 -11.04 -19.72 -8.45
C SER A 74 -9.71 -19.55 -9.17
N THR A 75 -8.64 -19.57 -8.39
CA THR A 75 -7.27 -19.84 -8.87
C THR A 75 -6.96 -21.34 -8.63
N PRO A 76 -5.81 -21.86 -9.09
CA PRO A 76 -5.40 -23.23 -8.74
C PRO A 76 -5.36 -23.51 -7.23
N LYS A 77 -5.02 -22.52 -6.40
CA LYS A 77 -4.88 -22.70 -4.95
C LYS A 77 -6.09 -22.23 -4.13
N ARG A 78 -7.02 -21.45 -4.70
CA ARG A 78 -8.00 -20.68 -3.90
C ARG A 78 -9.36 -20.53 -4.57
N LYS A 79 -10.40 -20.47 -3.74
CA LYS A 79 -11.71 -19.94 -4.08
C LYS A 79 -11.81 -18.49 -3.58
N ILE A 80 -12.20 -17.58 -4.45
CA ILE A 80 -12.30 -16.16 -4.16
C ILE A 80 -13.75 -15.71 -4.37
N ASN A 81 -14.36 -15.17 -3.32
CA ASN A 81 -15.68 -14.55 -3.37
C ASN A 81 -15.50 -13.04 -3.21
N ILE A 82 -16.21 -12.27 -4.02
CA ILE A 82 -16.09 -10.82 -4.07
C ILE A 82 -17.48 -10.23 -3.88
N PHE A 83 -17.59 -9.29 -2.95
CA PHE A 83 -18.79 -8.60 -2.57
C PHE A 83 -18.57 -7.10 -2.80
N PHE A 84 -19.16 -6.56 -3.86
CA PHE A 84 -19.14 -5.12 -4.13
C PHE A 84 -20.36 -4.47 -3.53
N ILE A 85 -20.12 -3.46 -2.68
CA ILE A 85 -21.14 -2.53 -2.19
C ILE A 85 -20.89 -1.23 -2.94
N SER A 86 -21.70 -0.99 -3.97
CA SER A 86 -21.46 0.06 -4.96
C SER A 86 -22.59 1.08 -4.99
N PRO A 87 -22.30 2.38 -5.14
CA PRO A 87 -23.31 3.37 -5.51
C PRO A 87 -24.10 2.92 -6.75
N ILE A 88 -25.41 3.18 -6.77
CA ILE A 88 -26.29 2.81 -7.90
C ILE A 88 -25.87 3.51 -9.19
N GLU A 89 -25.28 4.70 -9.06
CA GLU A 89 -24.80 5.52 -10.17
C GLU A 89 -23.53 4.96 -10.82
N LYS A 90 -22.82 4.05 -10.14
CA LYS A 90 -21.57 3.49 -10.67
C LYS A 90 -21.88 2.53 -11.82
N PRO A 91 -21.35 2.75 -13.03
CA PRO A 91 -21.65 1.92 -14.18
C PRO A 91 -21.19 0.47 -13.97
N GLU A 92 -22.00 -0.51 -14.40
CA GLU A 92 -21.64 -1.93 -14.35
C GLU A 92 -20.31 -2.20 -15.08
N LYS A 93 -20.03 -1.47 -16.17
CA LYS A 93 -18.76 -1.57 -16.91
C LYS A 93 -17.54 -1.28 -16.02
N GLU A 94 -17.63 -0.31 -15.11
CA GLU A 94 -16.55 -0.01 -14.16
C GLU A 94 -16.40 -1.14 -13.13
N LEU A 95 -17.51 -1.68 -12.62
CA LEU A 95 -17.47 -2.84 -11.72
C LEU A 95 -16.85 -4.07 -12.38
N LEU A 96 -17.20 -4.34 -13.64
CA LEU A 96 -16.61 -5.41 -14.43
C LEU A 96 -15.12 -5.17 -14.72
N PHE A 97 -14.72 -3.92 -14.90
CA PHE A 97 -13.30 -3.57 -14.97
C PHE A 97 -12.59 -3.90 -13.65
N CYS A 98 -13.11 -3.44 -12.51
CA CYS A 98 -12.55 -3.76 -11.18
C CYS A 98 -12.43 -5.29 -10.99
N LEU A 99 -13.49 -6.04 -11.28
CA LEU A 99 -13.50 -7.50 -11.19
C LEU A 99 -12.44 -8.15 -12.09
N LYS A 100 -12.30 -7.68 -13.34
CA LYS A 100 -11.26 -8.16 -14.26
C LYS A 100 -9.86 -7.90 -13.68
N GLN A 101 -9.63 -6.73 -13.08
CA GLN A 101 -8.34 -6.41 -12.46
C GLN A 101 -8.02 -7.32 -11.27
N MET A 102 -9.01 -7.61 -10.42
CA MET A 102 -8.88 -8.59 -9.34
C MET A 102 -8.59 -9.99 -9.88
N PHE A 103 -9.32 -10.43 -10.89
CA PHE A 103 -9.09 -11.73 -11.52
C PHE A 103 -7.67 -11.88 -12.06
N ILE A 104 -7.16 -10.86 -12.75
CA ILE A 104 -5.80 -10.85 -13.30
C ILE A 104 -4.76 -10.87 -12.16
N TRP A 105 -4.95 -10.05 -11.12
CA TRP A 105 -4.07 -10.02 -9.95
C TRP A 105 -3.96 -11.40 -9.32
N PHE A 106 -5.08 -11.99 -8.92
CA PHE A 106 -5.08 -13.28 -8.22
C PHE A 106 -4.56 -14.43 -9.08
N ASN A 107 -4.95 -14.52 -10.36
CA ASN A 107 -4.45 -15.58 -11.24
C ASN A 107 -2.97 -15.41 -11.63
N GLY A 108 -2.46 -14.17 -11.67
CA GLY A 108 -1.06 -13.91 -11.96
C GLY A 108 -0.14 -14.11 -10.76
N ILE A 109 -0.62 -13.79 -9.55
CA ILE A 109 0.18 -13.89 -8.32
C ILE A 109 0.19 -15.30 -7.71
N ASP A 110 -0.79 -16.16 -8.02
CA ASP A 110 -1.02 -17.45 -7.36
C ASP A 110 0.22 -18.34 -7.32
N SER A 111 1.03 -18.37 -8.38
CA SER A 111 2.25 -19.18 -8.48
C SER A 111 3.33 -18.79 -7.46
N TYR A 112 3.31 -17.56 -6.94
CA TYR A 112 4.29 -17.02 -5.99
C TYR A 112 3.91 -17.25 -4.52
N THR A 113 2.70 -17.74 -4.25
CA THR A 113 2.12 -17.85 -2.91
C THR A 113 2.15 -19.30 -2.38
N THR A 114 1.96 -19.51 -1.09
CA THR A 114 1.67 -20.86 -0.52
C THR A 114 0.21 -21.27 -0.81
N SER A 115 -0.12 -22.57 -0.78
CA SER A 115 -1.51 -23.06 -0.81
C SER A 115 -2.16 -23.13 0.59
N GLU A 116 -1.42 -22.82 1.65
CA GLU A 116 -1.90 -22.90 3.03
C GLU A 116 -2.76 -21.69 3.43
N CYS A 117 -2.39 -20.50 2.95
CA CYS A 117 -3.06 -19.26 3.29
C CYS A 117 -4.19 -18.93 2.30
N SER A 118 -5.33 -18.50 2.85
CA SER A 118 -6.47 -17.95 2.14
C SER A 118 -7.01 -18.87 1.05
N LYS A 119 -7.17 -20.17 1.36
CA LYS A 119 -7.80 -21.16 0.47
C LYS A 119 -9.22 -20.74 0.09
N ILE A 120 -9.92 -20.11 1.02
CA ILE A 120 -11.16 -19.38 0.76
C ILE A 120 -10.92 -17.93 1.16
N LEU A 121 -11.16 -17.01 0.23
CA LEU A 121 -10.96 -15.59 0.43
C LEU A 121 -12.23 -14.82 0.08
N ASP A 122 -12.80 -14.17 1.09
CA ASP A 122 -13.93 -13.26 0.93
C ASP A 122 -13.40 -11.82 0.83
N ILE A 123 -13.83 -11.07 -0.17
CA ILE A 123 -13.34 -9.70 -0.41
C ILE A 123 -14.52 -8.75 -0.49
N TYR A 124 -14.65 -7.89 0.50
CA TYR A 124 -15.65 -6.83 0.54
C TYR A 124 -15.02 -5.53 0.03
N ILE A 125 -15.52 -5.02 -1.10
CA ILE A 125 -15.15 -3.68 -1.58
C ILE A 125 -16.36 -2.77 -1.43
N SER A 126 -16.30 -1.88 -0.45
CA SER A 126 -17.24 -0.80 -0.27
C SER A 126 -16.71 0.44 -1.00
N PHE A 127 -17.34 0.79 -2.12
CA PHE A 127 -16.97 1.96 -2.93
C PHE A 127 -17.45 3.27 -2.27
N THR A 128 -17.10 3.47 -1.00
CA THR A 128 -17.43 4.72 -0.31
C THR A 128 -16.58 5.87 -0.88
N PRO A 129 -17.15 7.08 -1.02
CA PRO A 129 -16.41 8.25 -1.50
C PRO A 129 -15.51 8.88 -0.42
N SER A 130 -15.30 8.21 0.72
CA SER A 130 -14.52 8.72 1.84
C SER A 130 -13.05 8.90 1.46
N LEU A 131 -12.48 10.06 1.82
CA LEU A 131 -11.12 10.47 1.44
C LEU A 131 -10.14 10.35 2.62
N LYS A 132 -8.89 10.00 2.31
CA LYS A 132 -7.77 10.10 3.24
C LYS A 132 -7.28 11.53 3.31
N LEU A 133 -7.46 12.18 4.44
CA LEU A 133 -7.04 13.56 4.65
C LEU A 133 -6.21 13.69 5.93
N LEU A 134 -5.23 14.60 5.91
CA LEU A 134 -4.56 15.08 7.09
C LEU A 134 -5.60 15.57 8.12
N PRO A 135 -5.29 15.44 9.43
CA PRO A 135 -6.08 16.09 10.45
C PRO A 135 -6.26 17.59 10.20
N LYS A 136 -7.37 18.14 10.71
CA LYS A 136 -7.68 19.57 10.51
C LYS A 136 -6.67 20.46 11.23
N GLN A 137 -6.32 20.11 12.47
CA GLN A 137 -5.37 20.86 13.27
C GLN A 137 -3.95 20.33 13.11
N LYS A 138 -2.98 21.24 13.08
CA LYS A 138 -1.55 20.90 13.09
C LYS A 138 -1.24 20.09 14.36
N TYR A 139 -0.30 19.15 14.30
CA TYR A 139 0.12 18.27 15.41
C TYR A 139 -0.91 17.23 15.89
N ASP A 140 -2.14 17.24 15.38
CA ASP A 140 -3.09 16.16 15.65
C ASP A 140 -2.53 14.82 15.17
N VAL A 141 -2.85 13.76 15.91
CA VAL A 141 -2.45 12.39 15.58
C VAL A 141 -2.96 11.98 14.21
N ILE A 142 -2.07 11.43 13.37
CA ILE A 142 -2.49 10.79 12.13
C ILE A 142 -2.82 9.34 12.44
N GLY A 143 -4.08 8.95 12.16
CA GLY A 143 -4.57 7.62 12.50
C GLY A 143 -5.32 6.88 11.42
N ARG A 144 -5.99 5.79 11.80
CA ARG A 144 -6.73 4.92 10.89
C ARG A 144 -7.72 5.69 10.00
N LYS A 145 -8.51 6.59 10.60
CA LYS A 145 -9.43 7.47 9.87
C LYS A 145 -8.75 8.35 8.81
N ASN A 146 -7.47 8.68 8.98
CA ASN A 146 -6.72 9.55 8.09
C ASN A 146 -6.01 8.78 6.97
N ALA A 147 -5.55 7.56 7.22
CA ALA A 147 -4.61 6.85 6.32
C ALA A 147 -5.05 5.44 5.89
N ASN A 148 -5.87 4.72 6.67
CA ASN A 148 -6.21 3.33 6.38
C ASN A 148 -7.44 3.23 5.48
N THR A 149 -7.35 2.46 4.39
CA THR A 149 -8.47 2.22 3.46
C THR A 149 -9.02 0.79 3.57
N ALA A 150 -8.29 -0.09 4.24
CA ALA A 150 -8.63 -1.49 4.32
C ALA A 150 -8.11 -2.14 5.62
N PHE A 151 -8.54 -3.38 5.82
CA PHE A 151 -7.90 -4.32 6.74
C PHE A 151 -8.07 -5.76 6.24
N THR A 152 -7.22 -6.63 6.76
CA THR A 152 -7.20 -8.08 6.53
C THR A 152 -6.55 -8.79 7.71
N PHE A 153 -6.48 -10.12 7.65
CA PHE A 153 -5.74 -10.93 8.61
C PHE A 153 -4.57 -11.66 7.94
N SER A 154 -3.46 -11.82 8.67
CA SER A 154 -2.26 -12.51 8.16
C SER A 154 -2.49 -14.01 8.04
N CYS A 155 -2.41 -14.55 6.82
CA CYS A 155 -2.39 -15.99 6.49
C CYS A 155 -3.36 -16.90 7.29
N ASN A 156 -4.67 -16.62 7.25
CA ASN A 156 -5.70 -17.57 7.71
C ASN A 156 -6.17 -18.48 6.56
N GLU A 157 -6.62 -19.72 6.83
CA GLU A 157 -7.13 -20.63 5.78
C GLU A 157 -8.40 -20.09 5.10
N ARG A 158 -9.36 -19.63 5.91
CA ARG A 158 -10.48 -18.80 5.48
C ARG A 158 -10.18 -17.37 5.91
N ASN A 159 -10.12 -16.47 4.95
CA ASN A 159 -9.69 -15.11 5.21
C ASN A 159 -10.62 -14.10 4.56
N ILE A 160 -10.55 -12.87 5.04
CA ILE A 160 -11.41 -11.78 4.61
C ILE A 160 -10.61 -10.51 4.41
N ILE A 161 -10.86 -9.82 3.32
CA ILE A 161 -10.31 -8.49 3.03
C ILE A 161 -11.47 -7.51 2.96
N HIS A 162 -11.34 -6.39 3.68
CA HIS A 162 -12.25 -5.26 3.59
C HIS A 162 -11.52 -4.08 2.96
N VAL A 163 -11.97 -3.61 1.80
CA VAL A 163 -11.54 -2.33 1.20
C VAL A 163 -12.73 -1.39 1.29
N PHE A 164 -12.66 -0.37 2.16
CA PHE A 164 -13.82 0.42 2.53
C PHE A 164 -13.81 1.86 2.01
N ARG A 165 -12.79 2.26 1.24
CA ARG A 165 -12.77 3.50 0.45
C ARG A 165 -12.50 3.17 -1.01
N GLU A 166 -13.17 3.87 -1.91
CA GLU A 166 -12.89 3.76 -3.34
C GLU A 166 -11.49 4.30 -3.70
N GLU A 167 -11.03 5.33 -2.99
CA GLU A 167 -9.71 5.92 -3.18
C GLU A 167 -8.59 4.88 -3.06
N GLU A 168 -7.81 4.70 -4.15
CA GLU A 168 -6.69 3.76 -4.24
C GLU A 168 -7.06 2.27 -4.04
N TRP A 169 -8.33 1.90 -4.22
CA TRP A 169 -8.86 0.58 -3.87
C TRP A 169 -8.00 -0.58 -4.39
N PHE A 170 -7.48 -0.50 -5.62
CA PHE A 170 -6.73 -1.61 -6.22
C PHE A 170 -5.32 -1.76 -5.65
N LYS A 171 -4.62 -0.64 -5.41
CA LYS A 171 -3.32 -0.64 -4.72
C LYS A 171 -3.47 -1.19 -3.32
N VAL A 172 -4.52 -0.75 -2.61
CA VAL A 172 -4.83 -1.21 -1.27
C VAL A 172 -5.21 -2.68 -1.26
N LEU A 173 -6.00 -3.17 -2.22
CA LEU A 173 -6.26 -4.60 -2.37
C LEU A 173 -4.95 -5.38 -2.53
N ILE A 174 -4.04 -4.92 -3.40
CA ILE A 174 -2.72 -5.56 -3.55
C ILE A 174 -1.99 -5.58 -2.21
N HIS A 175 -1.95 -4.47 -1.47
CA HIS A 175 -1.34 -4.38 -0.14
C HIS A 175 -1.92 -5.43 0.81
N GLU A 176 -3.24 -5.48 0.99
CA GLU A 176 -3.89 -6.46 1.87
C GLU A 176 -3.62 -7.89 1.41
N THR A 177 -3.45 -8.10 0.09
CA THR A 177 -3.11 -9.43 -0.41
C THR A 177 -1.70 -9.90 -0.05
N PHE A 178 -0.77 -8.99 0.26
CA PHE A 178 0.55 -9.39 0.75
C PHE A 178 0.46 -10.07 2.11
N HIS A 179 -0.32 -9.48 3.03
CA HIS A 179 -0.53 -10.03 4.38
C HIS A 179 -1.28 -11.36 4.33
N ASN A 180 -2.34 -11.44 3.51
CA ASN A 180 -3.23 -12.60 3.50
C ASN A 180 -2.69 -13.79 2.68
N LEU A 181 -1.78 -13.55 1.73
CA LEU A 181 -1.15 -14.60 0.89
C LEU A 181 0.25 -15.00 1.38
N ASP A 182 0.68 -14.50 2.54
CA ASP A 182 1.99 -14.79 3.15
C ASP A 182 3.14 -14.42 2.21
N LEU A 183 3.05 -13.22 1.62
CA LEU A 183 4.10 -12.65 0.77
C LEU A 183 5.04 -11.71 1.55
N ASP A 184 4.65 -11.30 2.75
CA ASP A 184 5.45 -10.49 3.67
C ASP A 184 5.91 -11.27 4.91
N PHE A 185 6.22 -10.55 5.98
CA PHE A 185 6.65 -11.09 7.26
C PHE A 185 5.79 -10.64 8.45
N SER A 186 4.58 -10.13 8.20
CA SER A 186 3.62 -9.70 9.24
C SER A 186 3.29 -10.82 10.23
N LYS A 187 3.21 -12.06 9.74
CA LYS A 187 3.00 -13.28 10.52
C LYS A 187 4.12 -13.59 11.52
N TYR A 188 5.33 -13.06 11.31
CA TYR A 188 6.52 -13.43 12.08
C TYR A 188 7.08 -12.30 12.93
N ASP A 189 6.94 -11.05 12.49
CA ASP A 189 7.67 -9.93 13.08
C ASP A 189 7.36 -9.73 14.56
N HIS A 190 6.08 -9.70 14.95
CA HIS A 190 5.63 -9.54 16.35
C HIS A 190 6.41 -8.47 17.17
N GLY A 191 6.85 -7.38 16.54
CA GLY A 191 7.64 -6.31 17.17
C GLY A 191 9.16 -6.54 17.22
N PHE A 192 9.67 -7.61 16.61
CA PHE A 192 11.09 -7.88 16.42
C PHE A 192 11.75 -6.72 15.69
N SER A 193 11.26 -6.34 14.52
CA SER A 193 11.84 -5.25 13.71
C SER A 193 11.83 -3.91 14.44
N ASP A 194 10.76 -3.58 15.17
CA ASP A 194 10.61 -2.36 15.95
C ASP A 194 11.80 -2.18 16.91
N LYS A 195 12.25 -3.26 17.57
CA LYS A 195 13.37 -3.22 18.53
C LYS A 195 14.69 -2.79 17.87
N TYR A 196 14.98 -3.28 16.67
CA TYR A 196 16.24 -2.98 15.99
C TYR A 196 16.20 -1.61 15.31
N ILE A 197 15.06 -1.26 14.70
CA ILE A 197 14.90 0.04 14.03
C ILE A 197 15.01 1.19 15.05
N GLN A 198 14.55 1.00 16.29
CA GLN A 198 14.70 2.00 17.35
C GLN A 198 16.15 2.39 17.66
N SER A 199 17.14 1.56 17.30
CA SER A 199 18.56 1.91 17.47
C SER A 199 19.02 3.08 16.57
N PHE A 200 18.32 3.33 15.46
CA PHE A 200 18.63 4.44 14.54
C PHE A 200 17.43 5.34 14.21
N PHE A 201 16.19 4.95 14.57
CA PHE A 201 15.00 5.80 14.62
C PHE A 201 14.42 5.80 16.04
N PRO A 202 15.01 6.56 16.98
CA PRO A 202 14.70 6.47 18.40
C PRO A 202 13.28 6.96 18.73
N ASN A 203 12.74 6.46 19.85
CA ASN A 203 11.42 6.84 20.39
C ASN A 203 10.26 6.61 19.41
N ARG A 204 10.31 5.52 18.63
CA ARG A 204 9.22 5.06 17.76
C ARG A 204 8.63 3.77 18.33
N LYS A 205 7.30 3.66 18.27
CA LYS A 205 6.55 2.49 18.72
C LYS A 205 5.58 2.09 17.62
N ASN A 206 5.25 0.81 17.54
CA ASN A 206 4.31 0.27 16.55
C ASN A 206 4.72 0.61 15.10
N ILE A 207 6.01 0.51 14.81
CA ILE A 207 6.58 0.80 13.50
C ILE A 207 5.99 -0.17 12.47
N LYS A 208 5.85 -1.45 12.86
CA LYS A 208 5.28 -2.50 11.99
C LYS A 208 5.99 -2.50 10.64
N PHE A 209 7.30 -2.75 10.66
CA PHE A 209 8.16 -2.55 9.51
C PHE A 209 7.71 -3.30 8.24
N TYR A 210 7.05 -4.44 8.41
CA TYR A 210 6.46 -5.21 7.32
C TYR A 210 5.48 -4.39 6.46
N GLU A 211 4.80 -3.39 7.01
CA GLU A 211 3.92 -2.47 6.28
C GLU A 211 4.65 -1.71 5.17
N SER A 212 5.93 -1.36 5.39
CA SER A 212 6.76 -0.68 4.39
C SER A 212 7.12 -1.62 3.22
N TYR A 213 7.31 -2.91 3.51
CA TYR A 213 7.55 -3.94 2.51
C TYR A 213 6.30 -4.21 1.66
N CYS A 214 5.13 -4.31 2.31
CA CYS A 214 3.85 -4.47 1.61
C CYS A 214 3.55 -3.25 0.74
N GLU A 215 3.75 -2.04 1.27
CA GLU A 215 3.40 -0.81 0.57
C GLU A 215 4.28 -0.56 -0.67
N ILE A 216 5.59 -0.86 -0.62
CA ILE A 216 6.45 -0.72 -1.80
C ILE A 216 6.06 -1.71 -2.92
N TRP A 217 5.77 -2.96 -2.57
CA TRP A 217 5.31 -3.94 -3.56
C TRP A 217 3.93 -3.60 -4.11
N ALA A 218 3.01 -3.15 -3.27
CA ALA A 218 1.70 -2.68 -3.69
C ALA A 218 1.83 -1.53 -4.70
N LEU A 219 2.68 -0.55 -4.42
CA LEU A 219 2.97 0.56 -5.34
C LEU A 219 3.62 0.09 -6.65
N LEU A 220 4.56 -0.85 -6.60
CA LEU A 220 5.21 -1.42 -7.79
C LEU A 220 4.22 -2.16 -8.70
N PHE A 221 3.41 -3.04 -8.12
CA PHE A 221 2.41 -3.80 -8.87
C PHE A 221 1.30 -2.89 -9.39
N HIS A 222 0.80 -1.96 -8.57
CA HIS A 222 -0.15 -0.95 -9.03
C HIS A 222 0.41 -0.14 -10.21
N SER A 223 1.66 0.31 -10.11
CA SER A 223 2.36 1.03 -11.18
C SER A 223 2.52 0.20 -12.45
N LEU A 224 2.78 -1.11 -12.31
CA LEU A 224 2.87 -2.04 -13.44
C LEU A 224 1.51 -2.21 -14.13
N PHE A 225 0.44 -2.39 -13.37
CA PHE A 225 -0.92 -2.44 -13.91
C PHE A 225 -1.28 -1.12 -14.60
N TYR A 226 -1.01 0.02 -13.98
CA TYR A 226 -1.26 1.33 -14.59
C TYR A 226 -0.48 1.49 -15.91
N SER A 227 0.79 1.07 -15.94
CA SER A 227 1.64 1.03 -17.15
C SER A 227 1.03 0.20 -18.27
N MET A 228 0.47 -0.97 -17.94
CA MET A 228 -0.16 -1.86 -18.91
C MET A 228 -1.42 -1.25 -19.55
N HIS A 229 -2.17 -0.43 -18.81
CA HIS A 229 -3.42 0.18 -19.29
C HIS A 229 -3.26 1.53 -19.99
N HIS A 230 -2.18 2.28 -19.70
CA HIS A 230 -2.04 3.67 -20.13
C HIS A 230 -0.86 3.93 -21.09
N ASP A 231 -0.24 2.87 -21.62
CA ASP A 231 0.90 2.93 -22.55
C ASP A 231 2.04 3.88 -22.12
N LYS A 232 2.28 3.95 -20.80
CA LYS A 232 3.39 4.71 -20.20
C LYS A 232 4.42 3.74 -19.69
N SER A 233 5.70 4.05 -19.90
CA SER A 233 6.78 3.21 -19.35
C SER A 233 6.72 3.13 -17.82
N LEU A 234 7.04 1.97 -17.26
CA LEU A 234 7.08 1.80 -15.80
C LEU A 234 8.05 2.79 -15.13
N ASN A 235 9.20 3.08 -15.75
CA ASN A 235 10.13 4.08 -15.23
C ASN A 235 9.48 5.47 -15.12
N PHE A 236 8.70 5.89 -16.12
CA PHE A 236 7.99 7.17 -16.06
C PHE A 236 7.00 7.20 -14.89
N ILE A 237 6.23 6.13 -14.71
CA ILE A 237 5.25 6.02 -13.62
C ILE A 237 5.94 6.04 -12.26
N LEU A 238 6.99 5.24 -12.06
CA LEU A 238 7.73 5.18 -10.81
C LEU A 238 8.40 6.50 -10.44
N ASN A 239 8.87 7.28 -11.42
CA ASN A 239 9.38 8.62 -11.15
C ASN A 239 8.28 9.55 -10.60
N ARG A 240 7.07 9.48 -11.14
CA ARG A 240 5.93 10.27 -10.62
C ARG A 240 5.52 9.81 -9.23
N GLU A 241 5.53 8.50 -8.99
CA GLU A 241 5.29 7.93 -7.66
C GLU A 241 6.36 8.36 -6.64
N LEU A 242 7.62 8.47 -7.04
CA LEU A 242 8.71 8.93 -6.17
C LEU A 242 8.54 10.41 -5.80
N GLU A 243 8.30 11.28 -6.79
CA GLU A 243 8.07 12.71 -6.56
C GLU A 243 6.87 12.92 -5.62
N PHE A 244 5.77 12.17 -5.85
CA PHE A 244 4.60 12.20 -4.97
C PHE A 244 4.92 11.66 -3.56
N SER A 245 5.72 10.60 -3.45
CA SER A 245 6.10 10.03 -2.17
C SER A 245 6.99 10.99 -1.35
N LEU A 246 7.93 11.69 -2.00
CA LEU A 246 8.75 12.73 -1.37
C LEU A 246 7.92 13.94 -0.95
N PHE A 247 6.92 14.32 -1.75
CA PHE A 247 5.94 15.35 -1.39
C PHE A 247 5.11 14.94 -0.16
N GLN A 248 4.61 13.70 -0.12
CA GLN A 248 3.86 13.18 1.03
C GLN A 248 4.72 13.12 2.30
N CYS A 249 5.99 12.69 2.19
CA CYS A 249 6.94 12.76 3.30
C CYS A 249 7.09 14.19 3.82
N SER A 250 7.37 15.14 2.93
CA SER A 250 7.55 16.56 3.28
C SER A 250 6.31 17.15 3.97
N LYS A 251 5.12 16.78 3.48
CA LYS A 251 3.83 17.18 4.06
C LYS A 251 3.59 16.63 5.47
N ILE A 252 3.88 15.35 5.69
CA ILE A 252 3.75 14.73 7.02
C ILE A 252 4.74 15.35 8.01
N LEU A 253 5.98 15.58 7.57
CA LEU A 253 7.00 16.23 8.38
C LEU A 253 6.58 17.67 8.76
N ASP A 254 6.05 18.44 7.80
CA ASP A 254 5.50 19.79 8.04
C ASP A 254 4.29 19.80 8.99
N HIS A 255 3.39 18.81 8.88
CA HIS A 255 2.24 18.68 9.80
C HIS A 255 2.67 18.58 11.26
N PHE A 256 3.81 17.96 11.52
CA PHE A 256 4.39 17.83 12.87
C PHE A 256 5.51 18.84 13.17
N ASP A 257 5.80 19.78 12.26
CA ASP A 257 6.89 20.76 12.39
C ASP A 257 8.27 20.14 12.63
N ILE A 258 8.51 18.98 12.01
CA ILE A 258 9.79 18.27 12.10
C ILE A 258 10.49 18.26 10.74
N LYS A 259 11.79 17.99 10.78
CA LYS A 259 12.60 17.75 9.57
C LYS A 259 12.93 16.28 9.48
N TYR A 260 13.18 15.78 8.27
CA TYR A 260 13.54 14.38 8.05
C TYR A 260 14.72 13.93 8.94
N ASN A 261 15.74 14.77 9.06
CA ASN A 261 16.91 14.44 9.89
C ASN A 261 16.63 14.39 11.40
N TYR A 262 15.52 14.95 11.88
CA TYR A 262 15.11 14.85 13.28
C TYR A 262 14.57 13.47 13.62
N LEU A 263 14.14 12.68 12.62
CA LEU A 263 13.65 11.32 12.83
C LEU A 263 14.71 10.37 13.40
N PHE A 264 16.00 10.66 13.19
CA PHE A 264 17.14 9.82 13.58
C PHE A 264 18.26 10.58 14.31
N SER A 265 18.01 11.83 14.71
CA SER A 265 19.01 12.64 15.42
C SER A 265 18.73 12.68 16.91
N ASN A 266 19.80 12.59 17.72
CA ASN A 266 19.73 12.63 19.19
C ASN A 266 20.09 14.01 19.77
N ASN A 267 20.15 15.06 18.94
CA ASN A 267 20.39 16.41 19.47
C ASN A 267 19.14 16.96 20.16
N HIS A 268 19.32 17.87 21.12
CA HIS A 268 18.23 18.45 21.92
C HIS A 268 17.09 19.01 21.06
N LYS A 269 17.41 19.73 19.96
CA LYS A 269 16.41 20.31 19.07
C LYS A 269 15.55 19.24 18.40
N ALA A 270 16.17 18.15 17.94
CA ALA A 270 15.44 17.02 17.37
C ALA A 270 14.55 16.36 18.41
N LEU A 271 15.05 16.11 19.63
CA LEU A 271 14.28 15.49 20.71
C LEU A 271 13.01 16.29 21.05
N VAL A 272 13.14 17.61 21.23
CA VAL A 272 12.00 18.50 21.49
C VAL A 272 11.01 18.52 20.32
N SER A 273 11.49 18.70 19.08
CA SER A 273 10.60 18.70 17.91
C SER A 273 9.88 17.37 17.73
N MET A 274 10.51 16.24 18.08
CA MET A 274 9.91 14.91 17.94
C MET A 274 8.76 14.65 18.91
N GLU A 275 8.58 15.42 19.99
CA GLU A 275 7.41 15.35 20.88
C GLU A 275 6.10 15.68 20.15
N ASN A 276 6.20 16.46 19.05
CA ASN A 276 5.05 16.81 18.22
C ASN A 276 4.58 15.64 17.35
N TYR A 277 5.45 14.68 17.02
CA TYR A 277 5.13 13.59 16.10
C TYR A 277 4.25 12.53 16.76
N LYS A 278 3.04 12.34 16.24
CA LYS A 278 2.04 11.44 16.80
C LYS A 278 1.38 10.61 15.71
N GLU A 279 1.63 9.30 15.73
CA GLU A 279 0.99 8.32 14.87
C GLU A 279 0.33 7.22 15.71
N ASN A 280 -0.87 6.77 15.31
CA ASN A 280 -1.49 5.56 15.88
C ASN A 280 -1.79 4.49 14.81
N THR A 281 -1.31 4.75 13.60
CA THR A 281 -1.21 3.82 12.48
C THR A 281 0.22 3.95 11.91
N PRO A 282 0.78 2.95 11.21
CA PRO A 282 2.20 2.92 10.77
C PRO A 282 2.63 3.97 9.71
N ILE A 283 2.47 5.27 9.97
CA ILE A 283 2.80 6.36 9.05
C ILE A 283 4.29 6.35 8.69
N LEU A 284 5.18 6.07 9.65
CA LEU A 284 6.62 5.94 9.37
C LEU A 284 6.91 4.86 8.31
N SER A 285 6.24 3.71 8.40
CA SER A 285 6.41 2.60 7.45
C SER A 285 5.79 2.90 6.09
N TYR A 286 4.53 3.37 6.06
CA TYR A 286 3.80 3.64 4.81
C TYR A 286 4.42 4.76 3.97
N TYR A 287 4.90 5.82 4.62
CA TYR A 287 5.38 7.01 3.92
C TYR A 287 6.89 7.11 3.91
N ILE A 288 7.56 7.01 5.05
CA ILE A 288 9.01 7.29 5.11
C ILE A 288 9.82 6.11 4.61
N PHE A 289 9.67 4.93 5.20
CA PHE A 289 10.48 3.75 4.85
C PHE A 289 10.19 3.26 3.43
N LYS A 290 8.91 3.24 3.04
CA LYS A 290 8.53 2.97 1.64
C LYS A 290 9.20 3.94 0.67
N THR A 291 9.31 5.23 0.99
CA THR A 291 9.97 6.21 0.12
C THR A 291 11.47 5.98 0.02
N ILE A 292 12.12 5.56 1.11
CA ILE A 292 13.54 5.16 1.07
C ILE A 292 13.72 3.95 0.14
N PHE A 293 12.84 2.95 0.22
CA PHE A 293 12.88 1.80 -0.70
C PHE A 293 12.62 2.22 -2.15
N LEU A 294 11.64 3.09 -2.41
CA LEU A 294 11.34 3.57 -3.75
C LEU A 294 12.48 4.41 -4.35
N TYR A 295 13.14 5.24 -3.54
CA TYR A 295 14.29 6.03 -3.99
C TYR A 295 15.47 5.14 -4.38
N ASN A 296 15.65 4.02 -3.67
CA ASN A 296 16.69 3.01 -3.89
C ASN A 296 16.12 1.75 -4.56
N ILE A 297 15.16 1.92 -5.48
CA ILE A 297 14.36 0.79 -5.99
C ILE A 297 15.19 -0.29 -6.69
N ASN A 298 16.31 0.09 -7.32
CA ASN A 298 17.16 -0.90 -7.95
C ASN A 298 17.78 -1.84 -6.92
N ASP A 299 18.36 -1.29 -5.86
CA ASP A 299 19.00 -2.05 -4.78
C ASP A 299 17.95 -2.87 -4.01
N PHE A 300 16.76 -2.30 -3.80
CA PHE A 300 15.65 -3.02 -3.15
C PHE A 300 15.17 -4.23 -3.98
N LEU A 301 15.03 -4.09 -5.30
CA LEU A 301 14.62 -5.20 -6.16
C LEU A 301 15.71 -6.27 -6.29
N GLU A 302 16.97 -5.88 -6.32
CA GLU A 302 18.10 -6.80 -6.29
C GLU A 302 18.17 -7.57 -4.96
N TRP A 303 17.98 -6.87 -3.85
CA TRP A 303 17.86 -7.47 -2.53
C TRP A 303 16.70 -8.47 -2.51
N CYS A 304 15.50 -8.08 -2.96
CA CYS A 304 14.35 -8.98 -3.01
C CYS A 304 14.62 -10.20 -3.89
N TYR A 305 15.19 -10.00 -5.09
CA TYR A 305 15.49 -11.10 -6.01
C TYR A 305 16.42 -12.12 -5.36
N LYS A 306 17.47 -11.66 -4.68
CA LYS A 306 18.45 -12.52 -4.00
C LYS A 306 17.85 -13.18 -2.76
N GLU A 307 17.26 -12.39 -1.87
CA GLU A 307 16.86 -12.83 -0.54
C GLU A 307 15.50 -13.55 -0.52
N ASN A 308 14.71 -13.48 -1.59
CA ASN A 308 13.45 -14.24 -1.76
C ASN A 308 13.56 -15.41 -2.76
N ASP A 309 14.77 -15.91 -3.04
CA ASP A 309 14.98 -17.02 -3.98
C ASP A 309 14.30 -16.76 -5.35
N LYS A 310 14.63 -15.61 -5.96
CA LYS A 310 14.16 -15.17 -7.29
C LYS A 310 12.63 -15.04 -7.38
N SER A 311 11.99 -14.77 -6.24
CA SER A 311 10.55 -14.61 -6.04
C SER A 311 10.23 -13.31 -5.27
N ILE A 312 8.97 -13.11 -4.91
CA ILE A 312 8.50 -11.99 -4.07
C ILE A 312 8.08 -12.43 -2.66
N ARG A 313 7.99 -13.75 -2.42
CA ARG A 313 7.51 -14.28 -1.15
C ARG A 313 8.58 -14.14 -0.08
N PHE A 314 8.42 -13.16 0.81
CA PHE A 314 9.36 -12.92 1.89
C PHE A 314 9.43 -14.10 2.87
N SER A 315 8.29 -14.70 3.21
CA SER A 315 8.22 -15.83 4.14
C SER A 315 8.91 -17.10 3.63
N LYS A 316 9.21 -17.19 2.32
CA LYS A 316 10.05 -18.26 1.78
C LYS A 316 11.49 -18.03 2.23
N LEU A 317 12.06 -19.00 2.93
CA LEU A 317 13.40 -18.95 3.47
C LEU A 317 14.42 -19.60 2.51
N PRO A 318 15.35 -18.84 1.91
CA PRO A 318 16.50 -19.40 1.22
C PRO A 318 17.39 -20.23 2.13
N ILE A 319 18.19 -21.14 1.55
CA ILE A 319 19.04 -22.08 2.28
C ILE A 319 20.12 -21.41 3.15
N HIS A 320 20.52 -20.17 2.83
CA HIS A 320 21.55 -19.43 3.56
C HIS A 320 21.03 -18.72 4.81
N TYR A 321 19.71 -18.74 5.04
CA TYR A 321 19.13 -18.24 6.29
C TYR A 321 18.82 -19.38 7.24
N VAL A 322 19.17 -19.19 8.51
CA VAL A 322 18.81 -20.13 9.58
C VAL A 322 17.32 -19.99 9.94
N ASP A 323 16.84 -18.75 10.01
CA ASP A 323 15.45 -18.42 10.32
C ASP A 323 14.99 -17.11 9.66
N ILE A 324 13.68 -16.84 9.76
CA ILE A 324 13.06 -15.66 9.18
C ILE A 324 13.53 -14.35 9.84
N TYR A 325 13.94 -14.38 11.11
CA TYR A 325 14.38 -13.19 11.84
C TYR A 325 15.74 -12.68 11.35
N GLN A 326 16.63 -13.59 10.94
CA GLN A 326 17.87 -13.21 10.26
C GLN A 326 17.57 -12.48 8.94
N LYS A 327 16.56 -12.92 8.19
CA LYS A 327 16.14 -12.26 6.95
C LYS A 327 15.48 -10.89 7.21
N ILE A 328 14.64 -10.78 8.23
CA ILE A 328 14.10 -9.49 8.70
C ILE A 328 15.24 -8.54 9.08
N SER A 329 16.23 -9.04 9.83
CA SER A 329 17.41 -8.26 10.22
C SER A 329 18.20 -7.76 9.01
N ASN A 330 18.36 -8.58 7.96
CA ASN A 330 19.02 -8.16 6.73
C ASN A 330 18.24 -7.07 5.96
N LEU A 331 16.91 -7.07 6.00
CA LEU A 331 16.12 -5.96 5.45
C LEU A 331 16.26 -4.68 6.30
N ILE A 332 16.42 -4.81 7.62
CA ILE A 332 16.69 -3.68 8.52
C ILE A 332 18.08 -3.09 8.24
N ILE A 333 19.09 -3.93 7.98
CA ILE A 333 20.42 -3.49 7.55
C ILE A 333 20.31 -2.70 6.24
N PHE A 334 19.56 -3.21 5.26
CA PHE A 334 19.27 -2.46 4.03
C PHE A 334 18.69 -1.06 4.34
N LEU A 335 17.67 -0.96 5.20
CA LEU A 335 17.13 0.34 5.60
C LEU A 335 18.22 1.25 6.23
N ASN A 336 19.06 0.69 7.11
CA ASN A 336 20.13 1.41 7.79
C ASN A 336 21.22 1.92 6.81
N ASP A 337 21.48 1.20 5.74
CA ASP A 337 22.48 1.62 4.74
C ASP A 337 21.95 2.77 3.85
N HIS A 338 20.63 2.89 3.70
CA HIS A 338 20.02 3.83 2.75
C HIS A 338 19.39 5.09 3.39
N TYR A 339 18.90 5.06 4.64
CA TYR A 339 18.16 6.20 5.24
C TYR A 339 18.97 7.50 5.39
N LYS A 340 20.30 7.39 5.46
CA LYS A 340 21.28 8.49 5.55
C LYS A 340 22.08 8.68 4.26
N ASN A 341 21.72 8.03 3.17
CA ASN A 341 22.39 8.21 1.89
C ASN A 341 22.45 9.71 1.52
N THR A 342 23.63 10.23 1.20
CA THR A 342 23.86 11.67 0.97
C THR A 342 22.98 12.23 -0.15
N ALA A 343 22.78 11.47 -1.24
CA ALA A 343 21.92 11.89 -2.33
C ALA A 343 20.46 11.96 -1.88
N PHE A 344 19.99 10.92 -1.17
CA PHE A 344 18.63 10.90 -0.61
C PHE A 344 18.40 12.07 0.37
N LEU A 345 19.33 12.32 1.30
CA LEU A 345 19.26 13.43 2.25
C LEU A 345 19.20 14.80 1.57
N LYS A 346 19.96 14.98 0.48
CA LYS A 346 19.89 16.20 -0.32
C LYS A 346 18.53 16.33 -0.99
N THR A 347 18.05 15.26 -1.63
CA THR A 347 16.76 15.26 -2.34
C THR A 347 15.59 15.54 -1.39
N ILE A 348 15.47 14.84 -0.25
CA ILE A 348 14.36 15.07 0.68
C ILE A 348 14.40 16.49 1.26
N LYS A 349 15.58 17.04 1.55
CA LYS A 349 15.75 18.42 2.03
C LYS A 349 15.33 19.45 0.97
N GLU A 350 15.57 19.18 -0.31
CA GLU A 350 15.10 20.02 -1.41
C GLU A 350 13.57 19.98 -1.51
N HIS A 351 12.96 18.79 -1.36
CA HIS A 351 11.50 18.64 -1.35
C HIS A 351 10.84 19.29 -0.13
N GLU A 352 11.44 19.22 1.05
CA GLU A 352 10.98 19.96 2.24
C GLU A 352 10.92 21.47 1.95
N LYS A 353 11.97 22.04 1.32
CA LYS A 353 12.00 23.46 0.94
C LYS A 353 10.98 23.79 -0.14
N GLN A 354 10.85 22.94 -1.15
CA GLN A 354 9.88 23.12 -2.22
C GLN A 354 8.45 23.11 -1.67
N PHE A 355 8.12 22.14 -0.82
CA PHE A 355 6.82 22.05 -0.16
C PHE A 355 6.49 23.34 0.61
N GLN A 356 7.44 23.88 1.38
CA GLN A 356 7.24 25.15 2.10
C GLN A 356 7.02 26.34 1.16
N LYS A 357 7.65 26.36 -0.01
CA LYS A 357 7.45 27.40 -1.02
C LYS A 357 6.06 27.29 -1.64
N GLU A 358 5.67 26.10 -2.07
CA GLU A 358 4.37 25.85 -2.69
C GLU A 358 3.22 26.10 -1.70
N LYS A 359 3.40 25.72 -0.43
CA LYS A 359 2.43 25.96 0.65
C LYS A 359 2.08 27.44 0.84
N LYS A 360 3.01 28.35 0.57
CA LYS A 360 2.79 29.81 0.66
C LYS A 360 2.01 30.39 -0.51
N SER A 361 1.94 29.66 -1.63
CA SER A 361 1.29 30.08 -2.86
C SER A 361 0.14 29.13 -3.26
N ILE A 362 -0.48 28.47 -2.28
CA ILE A 362 -1.58 27.52 -2.52
C ILE A 362 -2.74 28.27 -3.19
N GLN A 363 -3.17 27.75 -4.33
CA GLN A 363 -4.43 28.16 -4.95
C GLN A 363 -5.58 27.30 -4.43
N LEU A 364 -6.82 27.79 -4.56
CA LEU A 364 -8.01 27.08 -4.10
C LEU A 364 -8.09 25.65 -4.68
N ASN A 365 -7.69 25.46 -5.93
CA ASN A 365 -7.69 24.17 -6.62
C ASN A 365 -6.63 23.19 -6.09
N ASP A 366 -5.61 23.67 -5.39
CA ASP A 366 -4.52 22.84 -4.87
C ASP A 366 -4.79 22.29 -3.47
N ILE A 367 -5.81 22.80 -2.77
CA ILE A 367 -6.08 22.48 -1.37
C ILE A 367 -6.18 20.96 -1.13
N PHE A 368 -6.83 20.24 -2.04
CA PHE A 368 -6.94 18.79 -1.94
C PHE A 368 -5.57 18.11 -1.91
N TYR A 369 -4.64 18.50 -2.79
CA TYR A 369 -3.29 17.92 -2.85
C TYR A 369 -2.49 18.15 -1.56
N PHE A 370 -2.68 19.32 -0.93
CA PHE A 370 -2.05 19.63 0.36
C PHE A 370 -2.73 18.98 1.56
N LYS A 371 -3.90 18.36 1.38
CA LYS A 371 -4.63 17.67 2.47
C LYS A 371 -4.65 16.15 2.31
N THR A 372 -4.60 15.62 1.09
CA THR A 372 -4.73 14.18 0.85
C THR A 372 -3.61 13.36 1.50
N LEU A 373 -3.94 12.19 2.05
CA LEU A 373 -2.99 11.18 2.53
C LEU A 373 -3.00 9.94 1.61
N ARG A 374 -3.26 10.15 0.32
CA ARG A 374 -2.97 9.16 -0.72
C ARG A 374 -1.50 8.72 -0.67
N MET A 375 -1.28 7.43 -0.92
CA MET A 375 0.04 6.79 -0.90
C MET A 375 0.56 6.43 -2.30
N THR A 376 -0.29 6.54 -3.32
CA THR A 376 0.04 6.43 -4.74
C THR A 376 -0.52 7.62 -5.53
N TYR A 377 0.27 8.11 -6.48
CA TYR A 377 -0.13 9.24 -7.34
C TYR A 377 -1.24 8.84 -8.31
N TYR A 378 -1.08 7.68 -8.95
CA TYR A 378 -2.04 7.18 -9.91
C TYR A 378 -3.22 6.48 -9.21
N ASP A 379 -4.37 6.46 -9.87
CA ASP A 379 -5.50 5.61 -9.51
C ASP A 379 -5.88 4.82 -10.75
N LEU A 380 -6.00 3.50 -10.64
CA LEU A 380 -6.25 2.64 -11.80
C LEU A 380 -7.58 2.94 -12.50
N THR A 381 -8.55 3.51 -11.78
CA THR A 381 -9.91 3.76 -12.27
C THR A 381 -10.15 5.21 -12.71
N LYS A 382 -9.18 6.12 -12.49
CA LYS A 382 -9.31 7.54 -12.82
C LYS A 382 -8.21 7.95 -13.79
N HIS A 383 -8.59 8.56 -14.90
CA HIS A 383 -7.68 8.97 -15.98
C HIS A 383 -6.86 10.22 -15.64
#